data_AF-A0A2J4YI54-F1
#
_entry.id   AF-A0A2J4YI54-F1
#
_cell.length_a   1.000
_cell.length_b   1.000
_cell.length_c   1.000
_cell.angle_alpha   90.00
_cell.angle_beta   90.00
_cell.angle_gamma   90.00
#
_symmetry.space_group_name_H-M   'P 1'
#
loop_
_entity.id
_entity.type
_entity.pdbx_description
1 polymer ?
#
loop_
_entity_poly.entity_id
_entity_poly.type
_entity_poly.pdbx_seq_one_letter_code
_entity_poly.pdbx_strand_id
1 'polypeptide(L)'
;MSKIWSKEETLWSFALYGTAVGAGTLFLPIQLGSAGAIVLFITALVAWPLTYWPHKALSQFILSANIAPGAGITGAVNHYYGKKIGSLITGLYFLAFFVVVLIYAVAITNSLAEQLSRHVPITSQVRALLSLGVVLVLNLIFLMGRHVTIKVMGFLVFPLIACFLFLSIYLMGSWQPAYLTSQMQLTPHTFHQIWISIPVMVFAFSHTPIISTFAIDQQEKYGEQAMGK
;
A
#
# COMPACT_ATOMS: atom_id res chain seq x y z
N MET A 1 -14.56 18.41 -24.83
CA MET A 1 -13.22 17.80 -24.79
C MET A 1 -13.06 17.12 -23.44
N SER A 2 -13.09 15.79 -23.40
CA SER A 2 -12.81 15.02 -22.18
C SER A 2 -11.39 15.37 -21.74
N LYS A 3 -11.23 16.00 -20.56
CA LYS A 3 -9.90 16.10 -19.96
C LYS A 3 -9.41 14.67 -19.75
N ILE A 4 -8.31 14.32 -20.41
CA ILE A 4 -7.67 12.99 -20.31
C ILE A 4 -7.15 12.74 -18.88
N TRP A 5 -7.07 13.80 -18.06
CA TRP A 5 -6.58 13.74 -16.69
C TRP A 5 -7.15 14.90 -15.85
N SER A 6 -7.53 14.61 -14.62
CA SER A 6 -8.13 15.50 -13.64
C SER A 6 -7.25 15.61 -12.39
N LYS A 7 -7.45 16.69 -11.63
CA LYS A 7 -6.80 16.87 -10.33
C LYS A 7 -7.18 15.75 -9.35
N GLU A 8 -8.32 15.14 -9.55
CA GLU A 8 -8.85 14.09 -8.69
C GLU A 8 -8.18 12.73 -8.97
N GLU A 9 -8.04 12.36 -10.25
CA GLU A 9 -7.26 11.16 -10.65
C GLU A 9 -5.81 11.27 -10.16
N THR A 10 -5.25 12.48 -10.17
CA THR A 10 -3.95 12.78 -9.56
C THR A 10 -3.95 12.47 -8.06
N LEU A 11 -4.96 12.95 -7.33
CA LEU A 11 -5.09 12.76 -5.89
C LEU A 11 -5.27 11.27 -5.54
N TRP A 12 -6.11 10.55 -6.28
CA TRP A 12 -6.32 9.11 -6.10
C TRP A 12 -5.07 8.30 -6.43
N SER A 13 -4.36 8.65 -7.50
CA SER A 13 -3.08 8.02 -7.84
C SER A 13 -2.05 8.22 -6.73
N PHE A 14 -1.97 9.41 -6.14
CA PHE A 14 -1.06 9.66 -5.02
C PHE A 14 -1.51 8.99 -3.72
N ALA A 15 -2.82 8.90 -3.45
CA ALA A 15 -3.33 8.16 -2.30
C ALA A 15 -3.04 6.65 -2.43
N LEU A 16 -3.22 6.09 -3.63
CA LEU A 16 -2.83 4.71 -3.95
C LEU A 16 -1.31 4.50 -3.79
N TYR A 17 -0.50 5.40 -4.33
CA TYR A 17 0.95 5.35 -4.15
C TYR A 17 1.35 5.42 -2.68
N GLY A 18 0.71 6.30 -1.88
CA GLY A 18 1.01 6.41 -0.46
C GLY A 18 0.70 5.14 0.33
N THR A 19 -0.34 4.39 -0.06
CA THR A 19 -0.70 3.14 0.62
C THR A 19 0.28 2.04 0.24
N ALA A 20 0.75 2.04 -1.01
CA ALA A 20 1.85 1.18 -1.45
C ALA A 20 3.09 1.43 -0.58
N VAL A 21 3.64 2.66 -0.61
CA VAL A 21 4.94 2.95 0.00
C VAL A 21 4.98 2.65 1.50
N GLY A 22 3.86 2.87 2.20
CA GLY A 22 3.72 2.46 3.59
C GLY A 22 3.92 0.96 3.81
N ALA A 23 3.33 0.10 2.95
CA ALA A 23 3.12 -1.33 3.20
C ALA A 23 4.37 -2.21 3.05
N GLY A 24 5.54 -1.58 2.98
CA GLY A 24 6.80 -2.26 2.84
C GLY A 24 7.47 -2.00 1.49
N THR A 25 6.88 -1.25 0.55
CA THR A 25 7.60 -0.88 -0.70
C THR A 25 8.76 0.07 -0.47
N LEU A 26 8.97 0.60 0.73
CA LEU A 26 10.22 1.30 1.05
C LEU A 26 11.39 0.31 1.17
N PHE A 27 11.15 -0.82 1.84
CA PHE A 27 12.17 -1.83 2.13
C PHE A 27 12.22 -2.92 1.07
N LEU A 28 11.11 -3.18 0.36
CA LEU A 28 11.02 -4.24 -0.64
C LEU A 28 11.97 -4.02 -1.83
N PRO A 29 12.06 -2.84 -2.47
CA PRO A 29 12.99 -2.61 -3.57
C PRO A 29 14.44 -2.74 -3.13
N ILE A 30 14.76 -2.33 -1.90
CA ILE A 30 16.11 -2.52 -1.32
C ILE A 30 16.38 -4.01 -1.13
N GLN A 31 15.42 -4.75 -0.56
CA GLN A 31 15.56 -6.18 -0.28
C GLN A 31 15.61 -7.00 -1.59
N LEU A 32 14.79 -6.67 -2.58
CA LEU A 32 14.82 -7.27 -3.92
C LEU A 32 16.08 -6.90 -4.71
N GLY A 33 16.52 -5.65 -4.60
CA GLY A 33 17.79 -5.21 -5.18
C GLY A 33 18.98 -5.97 -4.58
N SER A 34 18.95 -6.23 -3.27
CA SER A 34 19.96 -7.05 -2.60
C SER A 34 19.88 -8.54 -2.95
N ALA A 35 18.68 -9.03 -3.31
CA ALA A 35 18.46 -10.40 -3.80
C ALA A 35 19.02 -10.61 -5.22
N GLY A 36 19.15 -9.53 -5.98
CA GLY A 36 19.87 -9.49 -7.24
C GLY A 36 19.08 -8.83 -8.36
N ALA A 37 19.80 -8.27 -9.34
CA ALA A 37 19.19 -7.54 -10.45
C ALA A 37 18.11 -8.36 -11.19
N ILE A 38 18.38 -9.63 -11.51
CA ILE A 38 17.42 -10.51 -12.21
C ILE A 38 16.17 -10.79 -11.38
N VAL A 39 16.31 -10.94 -10.05
CA VAL A 39 15.19 -11.15 -9.13
C VAL A 39 14.32 -9.90 -9.16
N LEU A 40 14.91 -8.72 -8.99
CA LEU A 40 14.20 -7.45 -9.04
C LEU A 40 13.41 -7.27 -10.34
N PHE A 41 14.00 -7.54 -11.51
CA PHE A 41 13.29 -7.37 -12.79
C PHE A 41 12.14 -8.36 -12.98
N ILE A 42 12.36 -9.65 -12.71
CA ILE A 42 11.32 -10.67 -12.88
C ILE A 42 10.19 -10.42 -11.88
N THR A 43 10.54 -10.16 -10.62
CA THR A 43 9.59 -9.85 -9.55
C THR A 43 8.79 -8.58 -9.89
N ALA A 44 9.40 -7.53 -10.44
CA ALA A 44 8.68 -6.35 -10.91
C ALA A 44 7.71 -6.65 -12.08
N LEU A 45 8.14 -7.48 -13.04
CA LEU A 45 7.30 -7.90 -14.17
C LEU A 45 6.09 -8.71 -13.70
N VAL A 46 6.29 -9.60 -12.71
CA VAL A 46 5.23 -10.41 -12.08
C VAL A 46 4.32 -9.56 -11.17
N ALA A 47 4.85 -8.50 -10.57
CA ALA A 47 4.08 -7.61 -9.70
C ALA A 47 2.92 -6.93 -10.41
N TRP A 48 3.15 -6.46 -11.63
CA TRP A 48 2.11 -5.79 -12.43
C TRP A 48 0.84 -6.64 -12.57
N PRO A 49 0.88 -7.85 -13.15
CA PRO A 49 -0.32 -8.66 -13.37
C PRO A 49 -1.02 -9.05 -12.06
N LEU A 50 -0.22 -9.43 -11.05
CA LEU A 50 -0.74 -9.87 -9.75
C LEU A 50 -1.40 -8.74 -8.96
N THR A 51 -1.07 -7.48 -9.25
CA THR A 51 -1.73 -6.34 -8.63
C THR A 51 -2.85 -5.81 -9.51
N TYR A 52 -2.62 -5.59 -10.79
CA TYR A 52 -3.60 -4.93 -11.67
C TYR A 52 -4.93 -5.69 -11.78
N TRP A 53 -4.89 -7.00 -12.07
CA TRP A 53 -6.13 -7.76 -12.29
C TRP A 53 -6.99 -7.93 -11.04
N PRO A 54 -6.44 -8.31 -9.86
CA PRO A 54 -7.24 -8.42 -8.66
C PRO A 54 -7.84 -7.09 -8.22
N HIS A 55 -7.08 -5.99 -8.31
CA HIS A 55 -7.58 -4.66 -7.98
C HIS A 55 -8.68 -4.20 -8.92
N LYS A 56 -8.53 -4.44 -10.23
CA LYS A 56 -9.59 -4.16 -11.22
C LYS A 56 -10.85 -4.99 -10.95
N ALA A 57 -10.67 -6.30 -10.72
CA ALA A 57 -11.79 -7.21 -10.42
C ALA A 57 -12.52 -6.80 -9.14
N LEU A 58 -11.79 -6.36 -8.11
CA LEU A 58 -12.36 -5.85 -6.87
C LEU A 58 -13.19 -4.59 -7.10
N SER A 59 -12.66 -3.60 -7.83
CA SER A 59 -13.41 -2.38 -8.16
C SER A 59 -14.69 -2.71 -8.92
N GLN A 60 -14.59 -3.59 -9.94
CA GLN A 60 -15.74 -4.02 -10.73
C GLN A 60 -16.77 -4.77 -9.89
N PHE A 61 -16.33 -5.65 -8.98
CA PHE A 61 -17.18 -6.40 -8.06
C PHE A 61 -17.97 -5.48 -7.11
N ILE A 62 -17.33 -4.42 -6.60
CA ILE A 62 -17.99 -3.44 -5.73
C ILE A 62 -18.99 -2.61 -6.55
N LEU A 63 -18.58 -2.12 -7.72
CA LEU A 63 -19.42 -1.27 -8.57
C LEU A 63 -20.59 -2.03 -9.21
N SER A 64 -20.45 -3.33 -9.45
CA SER A 64 -21.53 -4.18 -9.99
C SER A 64 -22.57 -4.54 -8.95
N ALA A 65 -22.21 -4.51 -7.66
CA ALA A 65 -23.18 -4.63 -6.59
C ALA A 65 -24.06 -3.37 -6.62
N ASN A 66 -25.25 -3.47 -7.21
CA ASN A 66 -26.21 -2.37 -7.30
C ASN A 66 -26.86 -2.13 -5.92
N ILE A 67 -26.04 -1.71 -4.96
CA ILE A 67 -26.38 -1.50 -3.55
C ILE A 67 -26.21 -0.04 -3.17
N ALA A 68 -26.82 0.34 -2.04
CA ALA A 68 -26.74 1.70 -1.51
C ALA A 68 -25.28 2.19 -1.44
N PRO A 69 -25.02 3.46 -1.81
CA PRO A 69 -23.69 4.05 -1.74
C PRO A 69 -23.06 3.88 -0.34
N GLY A 70 -21.76 3.58 -0.31
CA GLY A 70 -20.99 3.48 0.95
C GLY A 70 -20.88 2.07 1.54
N ALA A 71 -21.54 1.06 0.97
CA ALA A 71 -21.49 -0.31 1.50
C ALA A 71 -20.18 -1.07 1.18
N GLY A 72 -19.44 -0.65 0.13
CA GLY A 72 -18.10 -1.16 -0.19
C GLY A 72 -18.02 -2.68 -0.37
N ILE A 73 -16.86 -3.25 -0.01
CA ILE A 73 -16.61 -4.70 -0.14
C ILE A 73 -17.59 -5.52 0.70
N THR A 74 -17.82 -5.14 1.95
CA THR A 74 -18.68 -5.90 2.87
C THR A 74 -20.13 -5.93 2.37
N GLY A 75 -20.61 -4.82 1.80
CA GLY A 75 -21.89 -4.75 1.11
C GLY A 75 -21.96 -5.64 -0.12
N ALA A 76 -20.97 -5.54 -1.01
CA ALA A 76 -20.92 -6.32 -2.24
C ALA A 76 -20.88 -7.83 -1.97
N VAL A 77 -20.10 -8.27 -0.99
CA VAL A 77 -20.05 -9.68 -0.58
C VAL A 77 -21.38 -10.14 0.00
N ASN A 78 -22.02 -9.34 0.86
CA ASN A 78 -23.34 -9.67 1.40
C ASN A 78 -24.41 -9.77 0.30
N HIS A 79 -24.33 -8.93 -0.73
CA HIS A 79 -25.26 -8.94 -1.86
C HIS A 79 -25.14 -10.22 -2.70
N TYR A 80 -23.93 -10.61 -3.09
CA TYR A 80 -23.72 -11.77 -3.97
C TYR A 80 -23.69 -13.12 -3.25
N TYR A 81 -23.17 -13.18 -2.01
CA TYR A 81 -22.94 -14.44 -1.29
C TYR A 81 -23.82 -14.60 -0.05
N GLY A 82 -24.63 -13.60 0.29
CA GLY A 82 -25.53 -13.63 1.43
C GLY A 82 -24.83 -13.37 2.78
N LYS A 83 -25.65 -13.12 3.80
CA LYS A 83 -25.22 -12.61 5.12
C LYS A 83 -24.25 -13.52 5.87
N LYS A 84 -24.37 -14.85 5.74
CA LYS A 84 -23.50 -15.82 6.44
C LYS A 84 -22.06 -15.76 5.91
N ILE A 85 -21.91 -15.85 4.58
CA ILE A 85 -20.60 -15.79 3.92
C ILE A 85 -20.01 -14.38 4.06
N GLY A 86 -20.83 -13.35 3.92
CA GLY A 86 -20.37 -11.97 4.09
C GLY A 86 -19.88 -11.68 5.51
N SER A 87 -20.49 -12.23 6.56
CA SER A 87 -19.97 -12.12 7.93
C SER A 87 -18.61 -12.82 8.09
N LEU A 88 -18.44 -14.01 7.49
CA LEU A 88 -17.17 -14.74 7.55
C LEU A 88 -16.05 -13.96 6.85
N ILE A 89 -16.31 -13.48 5.63
CA ILE A 89 -15.35 -12.69 4.85
C ILE A 89 -15.04 -11.38 5.56
N THR A 90 -16.03 -10.71 6.14
CA THR A 90 -15.82 -9.48 6.94
C THR A 90 -14.93 -9.76 8.16
N GLY A 91 -15.12 -10.91 8.84
CA GLY A 91 -14.26 -11.32 9.95
C GLY A 91 -12.81 -11.59 9.52
N LEU A 92 -12.61 -12.30 8.40
CA LEU A 92 -11.28 -12.54 7.83
C LEU A 92 -10.61 -11.24 7.39
N TYR A 93 -11.38 -10.34 6.77
CA TYR A 93 -10.93 -9.00 6.38
C TYR A 93 -10.47 -8.21 7.60
N PHE A 94 -11.30 -8.17 8.66
CA PHE A 94 -10.94 -7.51 9.92
C PHE A 94 -9.64 -8.07 10.50
N LEU A 95 -9.50 -9.40 10.59
CA LEU A 95 -8.30 -10.04 11.12
C LEU A 95 -7.06 -9.68 10.31
N ALA A 96 -7.15 -9.74 8.98
CA ALA A 96 -6.04 -9.39 8.09
C ALA A 96 -5.58 -7.94 8.29
N PHE A 97 -6.53 -6.98 8.27
CA PHE A 97 -6.19 -5.57 8.44
C PHE A 97 -5.76 -5.22 9.86
N PHE A 98 -6.27 -5.91 10.87
CA PHE A 98 -5.80 -5.78 12.24
C PHE A 98 -4.32 -6.14 12.36
N VAL A 99 -3.91 -7.27 11.78
CA VAL A 99 -2.49 -7.67 11.75
C VAL A 99 -1.64 -6.65 10.99
N VAL A 100 -2.11 -6.17 9.84
CA VAL A 100 -1.43 -5.14 9.05
C VAL A 100 -1.19 -3.88 9.90
N VAL A 101 -2.24 -3.35 10.55
CA VAL A 101 -2.15 -2.15 11.40
C VAL A 101 -1.14 -2.34 12.53
N LEU A 102 -1.07 -3.52 13.15
CA LEU A 102 -0.08 -3.81 14.19
C LEU A 102 1.35 -3.78 13.65
N ILE A 103 1.61 -4.39 12.50
CA ILE A 103 2.94 -4.38 11.87
C ILE A 103 3.39 -2.94 11.61
N TYR A 104 2.49 -2.10 11.10
CA TYR A 104 2.76 -0.69 10.88
C TYR A 104 3.02 0.10 12.16
N ALA A 105 2.20 -0.09 13.18
CA ALA A 105 2.38 0.59 14.46
C ALA A 105 3.76 0.25 15.06
N VAL A 106 4.17 -1.02 14.98
CA VAL A 106 5.51 -1.46 15.41
C VAL A 106 6.61 -0.83 14.56
N ALA A 107 6.48 -0.83 13.24
CA ALA A 107 7.48 -0.26 12.33
C ALA A 107 7.70 1.25 12.55
N ILE A 108 6.60 2.01 12.70
CA ILE A 108 6.66 3.46 12.98
C ILE A 108 7.26 3.71 14.35
N THR A 109 6.83 2.95 15.37
CA THR A 109 7.39 3.07 16.73
C THR A 109 8.89 2.81 16.73
N ASN A 110 9.36 1.76 16.05
CA ASN A 110 10.77 1.43 15.96
C ASN A 110 11.57 2.52 15.26
N SER A 111 11.05 3.04 14.14
CA SER A 111 11.71 4.11 13.38
C SER A 111 11.83 5.39 14.21
N LEU A 112 10.76 5.78 14.93
CA LEU A 112 10.79 6.94 15.82
C LEU A 112 11.70 6.71 17.04
N ALA A 113 11.70 5.50 17.60
CA ALA A 113 12.58 5.15 18.71
C ALA A 113 14.06 5.24 18.30
N GLU A 114 14.41 4.83 17.08
CA GLU A 114 15.76 4.95 16.53
C GLU A 114 16.18 6.41 16.31
N GLN A 115 15.25 7.29 15.90
CA GLN A 115 15.54 8.73 15.83
C GLN A 115 15.72 9.33 17.23
N LEU A 116 14.85 8.95 18.18
CA LEU A 116 14.89 9.44 19.55
C LEU A 116 16.11 8.94 20.32
N SER A 117 16.61 7.74 20.00
CA SER A 117 17.79 7.14 20.65
C SER A 117 19.06 7.98 20.46
N ARG A 118 19.10 8.83 19.43
CA ARG A 118 20.19 9.79 19.20
C ARG A 118 20.25 10.90 20.25
N HIS A 119 19.17 11.11 20.98
CA HIS A 119 19.04 12.19 21.97
C HIS A 119 18.78 11.68 23.38
N VAL A 120 18.07 10.55 23.55
CA VAL A 120 17.65 10.01 24.84
C VAL A 120 17.78 8.49 24.84
N PRO A 121 18.27 7.85 25.92
CA PRO A 121 18.28 6.39 26.02
C PRO A 121 16.85 5.81 25.97
N ILE A 122 16.63 4.87 25.06
CA ILE A 122 15.31 4.23 24.89
C ILE A 122 15.17 3.10 25.91
N THR A 123 14.49 3.38 27.03
CA THR A 123 14.05 2.36 27.98
C THR A 123 12.73 1.71 27.52
N SER A 124 12.38 0.56 28.10
CA SER A 124 11.12 -0.14 27.79
C SER A 124 9.89 0.75 28.03
N GLN A 125 9.92 1.57 29.08
CA GLN A 125 8.85 2.53 29.40
C GLN A 125 8.72 3.64 28.35
N VAL A 126 9.83 4.22 27.91
CA VAL A 126 9.84 5.25 26.86
C VAL A 126 9.29 4.68 25.55
N ARG A 127 9.66 3.44 25.19
CA ARG A 127 9.14 2.78 23.99
C ARG A 127 7.63 2.54 24.08
N ALA A 128 7.11 2.13 25.24
CA ALA A 128 5.67 1.92 25.45
C ALA A 128 4.86 3.22 25.34
N LEU A 129 5.37 4.31 25.92
CA LEU A 129 4.76 5.64 25.79
C LEU A 129 4.80 6.13 24.34
N LEU A 130 5.91 5.92 23.64
CA LEU A 130 6.04 6.25 22.23
C LEU A 130 5.04 5.47 21.38
N SER A 131 4.91 4.15 21.59
CA SER A 131 3.96 3.33 20.84
C SER A 131 2.51 3.75 21.08
N LEU A 132 2.16 4.10 22.33
CA LEU A 132 0.84 4.60 22.68
C LEU A 132 0.58 5.94 21.97
N GLY A 133 1.54 6.86 22.03
CA GLY A 133 1.46 8.14 21.34
C GLY A 133 1.27 7.99 19.82
N VAL A 134 2.03 7.10 19.18
CA VAL A 134 1.90 6.80 17.74
C VAL A 134 0.49 6.31 17.41
N VAL A 135 -0.01 5.30 18.13
CA VAL A 135 -1.35 4.74 17.89
C VAL A 135 -2.43 5.80 18.11
N LEU A 136 -2.31 6.62 19.15
CA LEU A 136 -3.28 7.67 19.46
C LEU A 136 -3.31 8.74 18.36
N VAL A 137 -2.15 9.22 17.91
CA VAL A 137 -2.06 10.21 16.82
C VAL A 137 -2.65 9.66 15.52
N LEU A 138 -2.30 8.43 15.15
CA LEU A 138 -2.85 7.80 13.94
C LEU A 138 -4.37 7.62 14.03
N ASN A 139 -4.89 7.24 15.21
CA ASN A 139 -6.32 7.12 15.43
C ASN A 139 -7.04 8.48 15.34
N LEU A 140 -6.46 9.54 15.92
CA LEU A 140 -7.00 10.90 15.81
C LEU A 140 -7.10 11.36 14.35
N ILE A 141 -6.06 11.13 13.54
CA ILE A 141 -6.07 11.46 12.10
C ILE A 141 -7.22 10.70 11.41
N PHE A 142 -7.41 9.43 11.74
CA PHE A 142 -8.50 8.62 11.17
C PHE A 142 -9.89 9.17 11.55
N LEU A 143 -10.07 9.64 12.78
CA LEU A 143 -11.34 10.21 13.26
C LEU A 143 -11.70 11.54 12.58
N MET A 144 -10.74 12.25 11.98
CA MET A 144 -10.98 13.50 11.23
C MET A 144 -11.67 13.27 9.86
N GLY A 145 -11.87 12.03 9.45
CA GLY A 145 -12.68 11.64 8.28
C GLY A 145 -11.90 11.51 6.97
N ARG A 146 -12.56 10.90 5.97
CA ARG A 146 -11.98 10.48 4.68
C ARG A 146 -11.22 11.59 3.95
N HIS A 147 -11.78 12.79 3.86
CA HIS A 147 -11.17 13.89 3.12
C HIS A 147 -9.86 14.40 3.74
N VAL A 148 -9.78 14.44 5.08
CA VAL A 148 -8.56 14.85 5.79
C VAL A 148 -7.49 13.79 5.63
N THR A 149 -7.84 12.51 5.79
CA THR A 149 -6.92 11.38 5.60
C THR A 149 -6.29 11.39 4.21
N ILE A 150 -7.09 11.53 3.14
CA ILE A 150 -6.57 11.57 1.76
C ILE A 150 -5.65 12.77 1.56
N LYS A 151 -5.97 13.94 2.14
CA LYS A 151 -5.14 15.14 2.02
C LYS A 151 -3.80 15.01 2.76
N VAL A 152 -3.81 14.48 3.99
CA VAL A 152 -2.59 14.22 4.77
C VAL A 152 -1.71 13.21 4.04
N MET A 153 -2.32 12.15 3.52
CA MET A 153 -1.62 11.11 2.78
C MET A 153 -0.98 11.67 1.50
N GLY A 154 -1.73 12.43 0.71
CA GLY A 154 -1.19 13.13 -0.46
C GLY A 154 -0.04 14.06 -0.09
N PHE A 155 -0.20 14.88 0.96
CA PHE A 155 0.87 15.77 1.44
C PHE A 155 2.12 15.02 1.88
N LEU A 156 2.00 13.88 2.55
CA LEU A 156 3.14 13.07 3.01
C LEU A 156 3.88 12.40 1.84
N VAL A 157 3.14 11.99 0.81
CA VAL A 157 3.67 11.31 -0.37
C VAL A 157 4.59 12.20 -1.20
N PHE A 158 4.25 13.49 -1.37
CA PHE A 158 5.03 14.39 -2.24
C PHE A 158 6.50 14.56 -1.78
N PRO A 159 6.80 14.93 -0.51
CA PRO A 159 8.16 15.00 -0.01
C PRO A 159 8.89 13.67 -0.12
N LEU A 160 8.19 12.55 0.06
CA LEU A 160 8.77 11.23 -0.01
C LEU A 160 9.23 10.88 -1.43
N ILE A 161 8.37 11.10 -2.43
CA ILE A 161 8.72 10.95 -3.85
C ILE A 161 9.89 11.86 -4.20
N ALA A 162 9.86 13.13 -3.77
CA ALA A 162 10.92 14.08 -4.03
C ALA A 162 12.25 13.63 -3.42
N CYS A 163 12.24 13.13 -2.18
CA CYS A 163 13.41 12.58 -1.50
C CYS A 163 13.97 11.37 -2.25
N PHE A 164 13.12 10.46 -2.73
CA PHE A 164 13.56 9.31 -3.52
C PHE A 164 14.16 9.69 -4.85
N LEU A 165 13.51 10.59 -5.60
CA LEU A 165 14.05 11.09 -6.86
C LEU A 165 15.40 11.76 -6.65
N PHE A 166 15.51 12.60 -5.62
CA PHE A 166 16.77 13.23 -5.24
C PHE A 166 17.84 12.19 -4.91
N LEU A 167 17.56 11.22 -4.04
CA LEU A 167 18.49 10.16 -3.68
C LEU A 167 18.89 9.31 -4.89
N SER A 168 17.95 8.96 -5.77
CA SER A 168 18.24 8.21 -7.00
C SER A 168 19.21 8.98 -7.90
N ILE A 169 18.97 10.27 -8.12
CA ILE A 169 19.85 11.13 -8.95
C ILE A 169 21.20 11.33 -8.27
N TYR A 170 21.20 11.65 -6.98
CA TYR A 170 22.42 11.87 -6.18
C TYR A 170 23.33 10.64 -6.20
N LEU A 171 22.75 9.44 -6.10
CA LEU A 171 23.51 8.20 -6.09
C LEU A 171 23.97 7.74 -7.48
N MET A 172 23.55 8.37 -8.59
CA MET A 172 23.96 7.96 -9.95
C MET A 172 25.48 7.90 -10.11
N GLY A 173 26.22 8.83 -9.49
CA GLY A 173 27.69 8.83 -9.53
C GLY A 173 28.34 7.67 -8.77
N SER A 174 27.61 7.03 -7.86
CA SER A 174 28.06 5.88 -7.05
C SER A 174 27.61 4.52 -7.60
N TRP A 175 26.89 4.50 -8.73
CA TRP A 175 26.41 3.26 -9.30
C TRP A 175 27.57 2.38 -9.75
N GLN A 176 27.46 1.09 -9.49
CA GLN A 176 28.42 0.08 -9.93
C GLN A 176 27.73 -0.84 -10.93
N PRO A 177 27.85 -0.56 -12.25
CA PRO A 177 27.17 -1.33 -13.29
C PRO A 177 27.54 -2.82 -13.30
N ALA A 178 28.70 -3.17 -12.72
CA ALA A 178 29.13 -4.55 -12.56
C ALA A 178 28.13 -5.40 -11.75
N TYR A 179 27.41 -4.82 -10.79
CA TYR A 179 26.38 -5.56 -10.03
C TYR A 179 25.15 -5.87 -10.87
N LEU A 180 24.80 -5.01 -11.82
CA LEU A 180 23.68 -5.27 -12.73
C LEU A 180 23.95 -6.49 -13.61
N THR A 181 25.17 -6.64 -14.12
CA THR A 181 25.53 -7.72 -15.06
C THR A 181 25.95 -9.02 -14.36
N SER A 182 26.70 -8.93 -13.25
CA SER A 182 27.15 -10.11 -12.50
C SER A 182 25.98 -10.87 -11.83
N GLN A 183 24.88 -10.19 -11.53
CA GLN A 183 23.70 -10.77 -10.89
C GLN A 183 22.59 -11.16 -11.88
N MET A 184 22.90 -11.33 -13.18
CA MET A 184 21.92 -11.76 -14.20
C MET A 184 21.75 -13.29 -14.32
N GLN A 185 22.52 -14.09 -13.58
CA GLN A 185 22.45 -15.54 -13.71
C GLN A 185 21.16 -16.11 -13.08
N LEU A 186 20.43 -16.89 -13.88
CA LEU A 186 19.27 -17.66 -13.42
C LEU A 186 19.76 -18.97 -12.79
N THR A 187 19.77 -19.01 -11.46
CA THR A 187 20.11 -20.20 -10.68
C THR A 187 18.86 -20.73 -9.97
N PRO A 188 18.85 -21.98 -9.49
CA PRO A 188 17.78 -22.48 -8.63
C PRO A 188 17.53 -21.60 -7.40
N HIS A 189 18.58 -20.99 -6.85
CA HIS A 189 18.48 -20.02 -5.75
C HIS A 189 17.72 -18.75 -6.17
N THR A 190 17.95 -18.25 -7.39
CA THR A 190 17.21 -17.11 -7.96
C THR A 190 15.71 -17.39 -8.01
N PHE A 191 15.30 -18.57 -8.48
CA PHE A 191 13.88 -18.96 -8.52
C PHE A 191 13.26 -19.03 -7.12
N HIS A 192 13.99 -19.57 -6.15
CA HIS A 192 13.56 -19.61 -4.76
C HIS A 192 13.36 -18.20 -4.18
N GLN A 193 14.26 -17.25 -4.48
CA GLN A 193 14.11 -15.87 -4.04
C GLN A 193 12.92 -15.16 -4.70
N ILE A 194 12.69 -15.38 -6.00
CA ILE A 194 11.50 -14.86 -6.68
C ILE A 194 10.23 -15.39 -6.02
N TRP A 195 10.20 -16.70 -5.72
CA TRP A 195 9.05 -17.35 -5.07
C TRP A 195 8.73 -16.73 -3.70
N ILE A 196 9.74 -16.55 -2.84
CA ILE A 196 9.56 -15.94 -1.52
C ILE A 196 9.17 -14.46 -1.62
N SER A 197 9.57 -13.79 -2.69
CA SER A 197 9.27 -12.37 -2.90
C SER A 197 7.80 -12.11 -3.27
N ILE A 198 7.12 -13.09 -3.89
CA ILE A 198 5.73 -12.92 -4.34
C ILE A 198 4.77 -12.62 -3.18
N PRO A 199 4.72 -13.42 -2.09
CA PRO A 199 3.83 -13.12 -0.95
C PRO A 199 4.09 -11.75 -0.32
N VAL A 200 5.36 -11.38 -0.15
CA VAL A 200 5.74 -10.09 0.47
C VAL A 200 5.32 -8.94 -0.44
N MET A 201 5.46 -9.09 -1.75
CA MET A 201 4.98 -8.13 -2.74
C MET A 201 3.46 -8.02 -2.74
N VAL A 202 2.73 -9.13 -2.73
CA VAL A 202 1.25 -9.12 -2.68
C VAL A 202 0.77 -8.39 -1.42
N PHE A 203 1.44 -8.61 -0.29
CA PHE A 203 1.20 -7.87 0.94
C PHE A 203 1.51 -6.37 0.78
N ALA A 204 2.67 -6.02 0.23
CA ALA A 204 3.10 -4.64 0.02
C ALA A 204 2.21 -3.86 -0.97
N PHE A 205 1.51 -4.55 -1.86
CA PHE A 205 0.55 -3.95 -2.77
C PHE A 205 -0.89 -4.32 -2.43
N SER A 206 -1.19 -4.63 -1.16
CA SER A 206 -2.58 -4.86 -0.72
C SER A 206 -3.34 -3.53 -0.60
N HIS A 207 -3.89 -3.05 -1.73
CA HIS A 207 -4.64 -1.78 -1.80
C HIS A 207 -6.14 -1.96 -1.56
N THR A 208 -6.55 -3.10 -1.03
CA THR A 208 -7.96 -3.47 -0.90
C THR A 208 -8.83 -2.40 -0.19
N PRO A 209 -8.43 -1.79 0.95
CA PRO A 209 -9.25 -0.78 1.61
C PRO A 209 -9.38 0.51 0.80
N ILE A 210 -8.27 0.99 0.23
CA ILE A 210 -8.26 2.24 -0.51
C ILE A 210 -9.00 2.10 -1.85
N ILE A 211 -8.95 0.92 -2.48
CA ILE A 211 -9.74 0.61 -3.67
C ILE A 211 -11.22 0.53 -3.33
N SER A 212 -11.58 -0.04 -2.18
CA SER A 212 -12.98 0.01 -1.75
C SER A 212 -13.46 1.44 -1.58
N THR A 213 -12.66 2.32 -0.98
CA THR A 213 -13.02 3.74 -0.84
C THR A 213 -13.06 4.48 -2.19
N PHE A 214 -12.19 4.11 -3.12
CA PHE A 214 -12.19 4.64 -4.49
C PHE A 214 -13.45 4.22 -5.25
N ALA A 215 -13.81 2.93 -5.20
CA ALA A 215 -15.03 2.43 -5.86
C ALA A 215 -16.29 3.11 -5.29
N ILE A 216 -16.37 3.31 -3.97
CA ILE A 216 -17.46 4.05 -3.34
C ILE A 216 -17.52 5.50 -3.85
N ASP A 217 -16.38 6.20 -3.92
CA ASP A 217 -16.32 7.59 -4.39
C ASP A 217 -16.71 7.71 -5.87
N GLN A 218 -16.29 6.78 -6.71
CA GLN A 218 -16.71 6.71 -8.12
C GLN A 218 -18.21 6.43 -8.24
N GLN A 219 -18.76 5.54 -7.43
CA GLN A 219 -20.20 5.24 -7.39
C GLN A 219 -21.02 6.47 -6.95
N GLU A 220 -20.57 7.19 -5.92
CA GLU A 220 -21.20 8.41 -5.41
C GLU A 220 -21.25 9.53 -6.48
N LYS A 221 -20.22 9.65 -7.32
CA LYS A 221 -20.09 10.72 -8.32
C LYS A 221 -20.71 10.42 -9.67
N TYR A 222 -20.52 9.20 -10.16
CA TYR A 222 -20.84 8.83 -11.53
C TYR A 222 -22.01 7.85 -11.65
N GLY A 223 -22.51 7.31 -10.52
CA GLY A 223 -23.63 6.38 -10.50
C GLY A 223 -23.41 5.19 -11.44
N GLU A 224 -24.35 4.96 -12.36
CA GLU A 224 -24.26 3.86 -13.34
C GLU A 224 -23.07 4.00 -14.32
N GLN A 225 -22.52 5.20 -14.51
CA GLN A 225 -21.36 5.43 -15.37
C GLN A 225 -20.02 5.12 -14.68
N ALA A 226 -20.03 4.82 -13.38
CA ALA A 226 -18.82 4.60 -12.59
C ALA A 226 -17.93 3.46 -13.13
N MET A 227 -18.52 2.42 -13.73
CA MET A 227 -17.74 1.30 -14.28
C MET A 227 -16.84 1.69 -15.47
N GLY A 228 -17.18 2.79 -16.17
CA GLY A 228 -16.43 3.31 -17.32
C GLY A 228 -15.47 4.46 -16.98
N LYS A 229 -15.30 4.80 -15.70
CA LYS A 229 -14.52 5.94 -15.21
C LYS A 229 -13.42 5.48 -14.25
#